data_AF-A0AAV3YFG2-F1
#
_entry.id   AF-A0AAV3YFG2-F1
#
_cell.length_a   1.000
_cell.length_b   1.000
_cell.length_c   1.000
_cell.angle_alpha   90.00
_cell.angle_beta   90.00
_cell.angle_gamma   90.00
#
_symmetry.space_group_name_H-M   'P 1'
#
loop_
_entity.id
_entity.type
_entity.pdbx_description
1 polymer ?
#
loop_
_entity_poly.entity_id
_entity_poly.type
_entity_poly.pdbx_seq_one_letter_code
_entity_poly.pdbx_strand_id
1 'polypeptide(L)'
;MSMSISGVLGSKTAEQNEPRSGRPNTANNDWNTARIDELIKVDRRLKLKEISLKLDIPKTNVYDIVHDKLGYRKVSTRWVPKMLSD
;
A
#
# COMPACT_ATOMS: atom_id res chain seq x y z
N MET A 1 -35.40 31.82 20.19
CA MET A 1 -34.15 31.42 19.53
C MET A 1 -33.86 29.99 19.97
N SER A 2 -33.90 29.05 19.03
CA SER A 2 -33.86 27.59 19.29
C SER A 2 -32.57 27.13 19.95
N MET A 3 -32.73 26.17 20.86
CA MET A 3 -31.72 25.26 21.38
C MET A 3 -31.22 24.29 20.30
N SER A 4 -29.98 23.81 20.41
CA SER A 4 -29.58 22.46 19.96
C SER A 4 -28.29 22.02 20.65
N ILE A 5 -28.37 20.87 21.33
CA ILE A 5 -27.28 20.05 21.86
C ILE A 5 -27.08 18.89 20.88
N SER A 6 -25.85 18.59 20.47
CA SER A 6 -25.38 17.32 19.88
C SER A 6 -23.86 17.44 19.76
N GLY A 7 -22.99 16.50 20.10
CA GLY A 7 -23.08 15.07 20.42
C GLY A 7 -21.68 14.52 20.11
N VAL A 8 -21.08 13.78 21.03
CA VAL A 8 -19.77 13.13 20.86
C VAL A 8 -19.82 12.14 19.69
N LEU A 9 -18.84 12.19 18.79
CA LEU A 9 -18.52 11.06 17.92
C LEU A 9 -17.00 10.99 17.71
N GLY A 10 -16.39 9.97 18.27
CA GLY A 10 -14.97 9.69 18.08
C GLY A 10 -14.67 9.14 16.70
N SER A 11 -13.42 9.29 16.29
CA SER A 11 -12.78 8.35 15.39
C SER A 11 -11.27 8.45 15.59
N LYS A 12 -10.71 7.39 16.17
CA LYS A 12 -9.28 7.08 16.14
C LYS A 12 -8.85 6.98 14.68
N THR A 13 -7.78 7.63 14.27
CA THR A 13 -6.99 7.14 13.14
C THR A 13 -5.54 7.47 13.39
N ALA A 14 -4.83 6.45 13.87
CA ALA A 14 -3.39 6.36 13.85
C ALA A 14 -2.92 6.40 12.40
N GLU A 15 -1.82 7.13 12.18
CA GLU A 15 -0.71 6.81 11.28
C GLU A 15 0.00 8.12 10.94
N GLN A 16 0.91 8.51 11.83
CA GLN A 16 1.99 9.41 11.47
C GLN A 16 2.93 8.65 10.53
N ASN A 17 2.58 8.58 9.24
CA ASN A 17 3.56 8.29 8.21
C ASN A 17 4.01 9.64 7.63
N GLU A 18 5.13 10.11 8.15
CA GLU A 18 5.85 11.30 7.70
C GLU A 18 5.99 11.31 6.17
N PRO A 19 5.69 12.43 5.48
CA PRO A 19 5.79 12.48 4.03
C PRO A 19 7.28 12.53 3.65
N ARG A 20 7.83 11.38 3.27
CA ARG A 20 9.11 11.35 2.53
C ARG A 20 8.91 12.17 1.25
N SER A 21 9.58 13.31 1.19
CA SER A 21 9.63 14.20 0.02
C SER A 21 10.27 13.48 -1.17
N GLY A 22 9.46 12.70 -1.89
CA GLY A 22 9.74 12.14 -3.20
C GLY A 22 8.44 12.18 -3.99
N ARG A 23 8.52 12.61 -5.26
CA ARG A 23 7.43 12.85 -6.22
C ARG A 23 6.13 12.09 -5.88
N PRO A 24 4.98 12.77 -5.70
CA PRO A 24 3.72 12.09 -5.40
C PRO A 24 3.43 11.10 -6.52
N ASN A 25 3.50 9.82 -6.19
CA ASN A 25 3.30 8.76 -7.16
C ASN A 25 1.81 8.67 -7.47
N THR A 26 1.37 9.22 -8.60
CA THR A 26 -0.04 9.35 -9.01
C THR A 26 -0.77 8.01 -9.20
N ALA A 27 -0.11 6.85 -8.98
CA ALA A 27 -0.74 5.53 -9.03
C ALA A 27 -1.26 5.01 -7.68
N ASN A 28 -1.41 5.89 -6.70
CA ASN A 28 -1.83 5.62 -5.31
C ASN A 28 -3.35 5.32 -5.20
N ASN A 29 -3.90 4.50 -6.11
CA ASN A 29 -5.27 4.01 -6.02
C ASN A 29 -5.29 2.77 -5.12
N ASP A 30 -6.14 2.77 -4.09
CA ASP A 30 -6.33 1.62 -3.20
C ASP A 30 -6.65 0.33 -3.96
N TRP A 31 -7.31 0.45 -5.12
CA TRP A 31 -7.56 -0.67 -6.04
C TRP A 31 -6.28 -1.32 -6.57
N ASN A 32 -5.27 -0.53 -6.97
CA ASN A 32 -3.98 -1.04 -7.44
C ASN A 32 -3.25 -1.78 -6.30
N THR A 33 -3.27 -1.20 -5.11
CA THR A 33 -2.61 -1.78 -3.92
C THR A 33 -3.21 -3.15 -3.57
N ALA A 34 -4.54 -3.25 -3.52
CA ALA A 34 -5.22 -4.52 -3.27
C ALA A 34 -4.89 -5.57 -4.34
N ARG A 35 -4.90 -5.16 -5.62
CA ARG A 35 -4.64 -6.09 -6.72
C ARG A 35 -3.20 -6.62 -6.74
N ILE A 36 -2.23 -5.77 -6.41
CA ILE A 36 -0.83 -6.17 -6.28
C ILE A 36 -0.65 -7.16 -5.12
N ASP A 37 -1.30 -6.90 -3.98
CA ASP A 37 -1.28 -7.79 -2.82
C ASP A 37 -1.86 -9.17 -3.14
N GLU A 38 -3.02 -9.21 -3.82
CA GLU A 38 -3.63 -10.46 -4.30
C GLU A 38 -2.69 -11.24 -5.21
N LEU A 39 -2.06 -10.58 -6.20
CA LEU A 39 -1.14 -11.22 -7.13
C LEU A 39 0.03 -11.86 -6.38
N ILE A 40 0.65 -11.13 -5.43
CA ILE A 40 1.76 -11.65 -4.63
C ILE A 40 1.32 -12.79 -3.70
N LYS A 41 0.11 -12.73 -3.14
CA LYS A 41 -0.46 -13.81 -2.31
C LYS A 41 -0.70 -15.08 -3.12
N VAL A 42 -1.18 -14.96 -4.36
CA VAL A 42 -1.38 -16.09 -5.28
C VAL A 42 -0.05 -16.70 -5.71
N ASP A 43 0.92 -15.86 -6.11
CA ASP A 43 2.26 -16.32 -6.46
C ASP A 43 3.34 -15.42 -5.84
N ARG A 44 3.87 -15.90 -4.72
CA ARG A 44 4.94 -15.22 -3.96
C ARG A 44 6.27 -15.15 -4.72
N ARG A 45 6.42 -15.75 -5.91
CA ARG A 45 7.64 -15.68 -6.73
C ARG A 45 7.52 -14.68 -7.89
N LEU A 46 6.38 -14.02 -8.06
CA LEU A 46 6.15 -13.06 -9.14
C LEU A 46 7.21 -11.97 -9.22
N LYS A 47 7.57 -11.60 -10.45
CA LYS A 47 8.50 -10.49 -10.72
C LYS A 47 7.71 -9.19 -10.85
N LEU A 48 8.33 -8.09 -10.41
CA LEU A 48 7.74 -6.74 -10.55
C LEU A 48 7.40 -6.39 -12.02
N LYS A 49 8.18 -6.90 -12.99
CA LYS A 49 7.90 -6.73 -14.42
C LYS A 49 6.58 -7.40 -14.84
N GLU A 50 6.28 -8.58 -14.30
CA GLU A 50 5.05 -9.31 -14.62
C GLU A 50 3.83 -8.62 -14.02
N ILE A 51 3.96 -8.11 -12.80
CA ILE A 51 2.90 -7.32 -12.15
C ILE A 51 2.66 -6.00 -12.90
N SER A 52 3.74 -5.33 -13.30
CA SER A 52 3.71 -4.11 -14.12
C SER A 52 2.96 -4.33 -15.44
N LEU A 53 3.26 -5.43 -16.15
CA LEU A 53 2.56 -5.79 -17.39
C LEU A 53 1.09 -6.17 -17.16
N LYS A 54 0.76 -6.86 -16.07
CA LYS A 54 -0.63 -7.28 -15.78
C LYS A 54 -1.55 -6.12 -15.43
N LEU A 55 -1.00 -5.08 -14.79
CA LEU A 55 -1.79 -3.94 -14.31
C LEU A 55 -1.59 -2.69 -15.17
N ASP A 56 -0.72 -2.75 -16.18
CA ASP A 56 -0.28 -1.61 -16.99
C ASP A 56 0.25 -0.43 -16.14
N ILE A 57 0.91 -0.77 -15.03
CA ILE A 57 1.49 0.19 -14.09
C ILE A 57 3.00 0.22 -14.32
N PRO A 58 3.67 1.38 -14.31
CA PRO A 58 5.12 1.43 -14.43
C PRO A 58 5.77 0.69 -13.26
N LYS A 59 6.83 -0.06 -13.57
CA LYS A 59 7.55 -0.92 -12.62
C LYS A 59 7.97 -0.18 -11.34
N THR A 60 8.35 1.10 -11.44
CA THR A 60 8.72 1.94 -10.29
C THR A 60 7.56 2.05 -9.29
N ASN A 61 6.34 2.28 -9.76
CA ASN A 61 5.17 2.40 -8.89
C ASN A 61 4.82 1.06 -8.24
N VAL A 62 4.94 -0.04 -8.98
CA VAL A 62 4.76 -1.38 -8.40
C VAL A 62 5.80 -1.61 -7.30
N TYR A 63 7.05 -1.21 -7.50
CA TYR A 63 8.09 -1.33 -6.48
C TYR A 63 7.73 -0.54 -5.21
N ASP A 64 7.33 0.72 -5.36
CA ASP A 64 6.95 1.58 -4.24
C ASP A 64 5.74 1.00 -3.48
N ILE A 65 4.71 0.54 -4.19
CA ILE A 65 3.53 -0.07 -3.55
C ILE A 65 3.91 -1.36 -2.79
N VAL A 66 4.70 -2.23 -3.40
CA VAL A 66 5.10 -3.50 -2.77
C VAL A 66 5.95 -3.26 -1.51
N HIS A 67 6.89 -2.31 -1.55
CA HIS A 67 7.82 -2.09 -0.43
C HIS A 67 7.29 -1.10 0.62
N ASP A 68 6.76 0.04 0.20
CA ASP A 68 6.39 1.13 1.11
C ASP A 68 4.94 1.00 1.60
N LYS A 69 4.01 0.53 0.75
CA LYS A 69 2.59 0.39 1.14
C LYS A 69 2.28 -0.98 1.74
N LEU A 70 2.65 -2.03 1.04
CA LEU A 70 2.36 -3.41 1.46
C LEU A 70 3.44 -3.99 2.38
N GLY A 71 4.60 -3.33 2.48
CA GLY A 71 5.68 -3.78 3.35
C GLY A 71 6.29 -5.12 2.94
N TYR A 72 6.12 -5.60 1.71
CA TYR A 72 6.77 -6.85 1.29
C TYR A 72 8.27 -6.64 1.06
N ARG A 73 9.05 -7.65 1.44
CA ARG A 73 10.47 -7.77 1.12
C ARG A 73 10.70 -9.02 0.30
N LYS A 74 11.60 -8.94 -0.68
CA LYS A 74 12.04 -10.12 -1.41
C LYS A 74 13.15 -10.84 -0.62
N VAL A 75 12.90 -12.10 -0.25
CA VAL A 75 13.86 -12.97 0.42
C VAL A 75 14.17 -14.15 -0.51
N SER A 76 15.41 -14.19 -1.02
CA SER A 76 15.82 -15.09 -2.10
C SER A 76 14.90 -14.95 -3.33
N THR A 77 13.95 -15.87 -3.51
CA THR A 77 13.00 -15.87 -4.63
C THR A 77 11.57 -15.52 -4.23
N ARG A 78 11.26 -15.43 -2.93
CA ARG A 78 9.89 -15.25 -2.43
C ARG A 78 9.67 -13.86 -1.82
N TRP A 79 8.48 -13.31 -2.03
CA TRP A 79 7.99 -12.14 -1.30
C TRP A 79 7.49 -12.57 0.09
N VAL A 80 7.93 -11.83 1.11
CA VAL A 80 7.60 -12.06 2.51
C VAL A 80 7.12 -10.73 3.10
N PRO A 81 5.98 -10.68 3.78
CA PRO A 81 5.58 -9.49 4.53
C PRO A 81 6.67 -9.13 5.53
N LYS A 82 7.09 -7.87 5.54
CA LYS A 82 7.94 -7.35 6.61
C LYS A 82 7.06 -7.27 7.85
N MET A 83 7.27 -8.20 8.79
CA MET A 83 6.72 -8.06 10.13
C MET A 83 7.32 -6.79 10.72
N LEU A 84 6.54 -5.72 10.75
CA LEU A 84 6.84 -4.54 11.56
C LEU A 84 6.51 -4.96 12.99
N SER A 85 7.47 -5.60 13.66
CA SER A 85 7.44 -5.62 15.11
C SER A 85 7.66 -4.18 15.55
N ASP A 86 6.60 -3.59 16.09
CA ASP A 86 6.59 -2.29 16.79
C ASP A 86 7.62 -2.28 17.93
#